data_AF-A0A959RR09-F1
#
_entry.id   AF-A0A959RR09-F1
#
_cell.length_a   1.000
_cell.length_b   1.000
_cell.length_c   1.000
_cell.angle_alpha   90.00
_cell.angle_beta   90.00
_cell.angle_gamma   90.00
#
_symmetry.space_group_name_H-M   'P 1'
#
loop_
_entity.id
_entity.type
_entity.pdbx_description
1 polymer ?
#
loop_
_entity_poly.entity_id
_entity_poly.type
_entity_poly.pdbx_seq_one_letter_code
_entity_poly.pdbx_strand_id
1 'polypeptide(L)' 'MITAKRLKIIEQNFAGQKIAVIGDVMLDGYFWGDVKRVSPEAPVPVVEIDNEFFRFGGAANVALNILKLGATP' A
#
# COMPACT_ATOMS: atom_id res chain seq x y z
N MET A 1 8.11 -11.67 15.08
CA MET A 1 9.08 -11.01 14.17
C MET A 1 9.71 -12.10 13.29
N ILE A 2 9.81 -11.92 11.97
CA ILE A 2 10.45 -12.92 11.09
C ILE A 2 11.97 -12.93 11.31
N THR A 3 12.60 -14.10 11.35
CA THR A 3 14.07 -14.19 11.49
C THR A 3 14.76 -13.89 10.16
N ALA A 4 15.97 -13.34 10.20
CA ALA A 4 16.77 -13.07 8.99
C ALA A 4 17.00 -14.34 8.15
N LYS A 5 17.18 -15.50 8.80
CA LYS A 5 17.28 -16.80 8.12
C LYS A 5 16.00 -17.14 7.36
N ARG A 6 14.83 -16.94 7.99
CA ARG A 6 13.55 -17.22 7.34
C ARG A 6 13.29 -16.26 6.18
N LEU A 7 13.65 -14.99 6.31
CA LEU A 7 13.52 -13.99 5.24
C LEU A 7 14.32 -14.39 3.99
N LYS A 8 15.60 -14.76 4.14
CA LYS A 8 16.43 -15.23 3.03
C LYS A 8 15.82 -16.43 2.30
N ILE A 9 15.23 -17.37 3.04
CA ILE A 9 14.56 -18.53 2.43
C ILE A 9 13.34 -18.09 1.61
N ILE A 10 12.57 -17.10 2.08
CA ILE A 10 11.43 -16.57 1.31
C ILE A 10 11.92 -15.90 0.03
N GLU A 11 12.91 -15.01 0.11
CA GLU A 11 13.48 -14.34 -1.07
C GLU A 11 13.99 -15.35 -2.09
N GLN A 12 14.72 -16.38 -1.66
CA GLN A 12 15.21 -17.45 -2.53
C GLN A 12 14.08 -18.23 -3.21
N ASN A 13 12.96 -18.47 -2.52
CA ASN A 13 11.83 -19.19 -3.08
C ASN A 13 11.04 -18.36 -4.09
N PHE A 14 11.05 -17.02 -3.98
CA PHE A 14 10.39 -16.12 -4.93
C PHE A 14 11.28 -15.81 -6.14
N ALA A 15 12.60 -15.81 -5.98
CA ALA A 15 13.54 -15.47 -7.04
C ALA A 15 13.26 -16.22 -8.35
N GLY A 16 12.96 -15.46 -9.41
CA GLY A 16 12.72 -15.99 -10.76
C GLY A 16 11.35 -16.64 -11.00
N GLN A 17 10.46 -16.66 -10.01
CA GLN A 17 9.09 -17.15 -10.19
C GLN A 17 8.25 -16.16 -11.01
N LYS A 18 7.29 -16.69 -11.79
CA LYS A 18 6.26 -15.89 -12.47
C LYS A 18 4.91 -16.18 -11.82
N ILE A 19 4.23 -15.15 -11.31
CA ILE A 19 3.05 -15.32 -10.44
C ILE A 19 1.92 -14.43 -10.94
N ALA A 20 0.88 -15.02 -11.52
CA ALA A 20 -0.29 -14.26 -11.94
C ALA A 20 -1.10 -13.78 -10.73
N VAL A 21 -1.36 -12.47 -10.66
CA VAL A 21 -2.27 -11.86 -9.68
C VAL A 21 -3.62 -11.59 -10.34
N ILE A 22 -4.68 -12.20 -9.81
CA ILE A 22 -6.05 -12.01 -10.30
C ILE A 22 -6.87 -11.39 -9.18
N GLY A 23 -7.41 -10.21 -9.42
CA GLY A 23 -8.22 -9.46 -8.46
C GLY A 23 -8.28 -7.97 -8.83
N ASP A 24 -8.93 -7.19 -7.98
CA ASP A 24 -9.16 -5.76 -8.25
C ASP A 24 -7.93 -4.91 -7.96
N VAL A 25 -7.60 -4.03 -8.90
CA VAL A 25 -6.55 -3.02 -8.74
C VAL A 25 -7.18 -1.76 -8.16
N MET A 26 -6.52 -1.18 -7.15
CA MET A 26 -6.94 0.06 -6.51
C MET A 26 -5.73 0.93 -6.16
N LEU A 27 -5.98 2.21 -5.96
CA LEU A 27 -5.01 3.20 -5.52
C LEU A 27 -5.44 3.73 -4.15
N ASP A 28 -4.57 3.60 -3.16
CA ASP A 28 -4.82 4.08 -1.82
C ASP A 28 -4.32 5.53 -1.72
N GLY A 29 -5.26 6.47 -1.59
CA GLY A 29 -4.99 7.88 -1.39
C GLY A 29 -4.92 8.22 0.10
N TYR A 30 -3.85 8.89 0.50
CA TYR A 30 -3.64 9.37 1.85
C TYR A 30 -3.58 10.88 1.84
N PHE A 31 -4.46 11.52 2.61
CA PHE A 31 -4.51 12.96 2.77
C PHE A 31 -4.16 13.29 4.23
N TRP A 32 -3.14 14.12 4.41
CA TRP A 32 -2.65 14.53 5.72
C TRP A 32 -2.85 16.02 5.90
N GLY A 33 -3.39 16.41 7.05
CA GLY A 33 -3.73 17.79 7.32
C GLY A 33 -4.30 17.98 8.72
N ASP A 34 -4.49 19.24 9.10
CA ASP A 34 -5.00 19.62 10.42
C ASP A 34 -6.51 19.91 10.39
N VAL A 35 -7.17 19.66 11.53
CA VAL A 35 -8.57 20.05 11.75
C VAL A 35 -8.61 21.25 12.69
N LYS A 36 -8.93 22.43 12.15
CA LYS A 36 -8.97 23.68 12.92
C LYS A 36 -10.39 24.16 13.24
N ARG A 37 -11.41 23.64 12.55
CA ARG A 37 -12.81 24.05 12.74
C ARG A 37 -13.81 22.96 12.36
N VAL A 38 -15.04 23.15 12.83
CA VAL A 38 -16.24 22.39 12.42
C VAL A 38 -16.94 23.14 11.28
N SER A 39 -17.52 22.41 10.34
CA SER A 39 -18.26 22.99 9.22
C SER A 39 -19.52 23.73 9.70
N PRO A 40 -19.85 24.92 9.14
CA PRO A 40 -21.11 25.59 9.42
C PRO A 40 -22.32 24.91 8.74
N GLU A 41 -22.10 24.05 7.75
CA GLU A 41 -23.15 23.38 6.95
C GLU A 41 -23.65 22.07 7.61
N ALA A 42 -22.79 21.43 8.42
CA ALA A 42 -23.09 20.18 9.11
C ALA A 42 -22.09 19.97 10.27
N PRO A 43 -22.43 19.20 11.32
CA PRO A 43 -21.54 18.93 12.46
C PRO A 43 -20.42 17.93 12.11
N VAL A 44 -19.57 18.29 11.14
CA VAL A 44 -18.43 17.51 10.65
C VAL A 44 -17.15 18.34 10.63
N PRO A 45 -15.97 17.74 10.88
CA PRO A 45 -14.70 18.47 10.85
C PRO A 45 -14.33 18.90 9.42
N VAL A 46 -13.67 20.05 9.30
CA VAL A 46 -13.02 20.47 8.06
C VAL A 46 -11.54 20.17 8.19
N VAL A 47 -11.01 19.29 7.33
CA VAL A 47 -9.58 19.01 7.25
C VAL A 47 -8.93 19.96 6.24
N GLU A 48 -7.95 20.74 6.67
CA GLU A 48 -7.09 21.53 5.79
C GLU A 48 -5.92 20.65 5.35
N ILE A 49 -5.93 20.15 4.10
CA ILE A 49 -4.91 19.21 3.61
C ILE A 49 -3.60 19.94 3.34
N ASP A 50 -2.53 19.48 3.99
CA ASP A 50 -1.16 19.98 3.80
C ASP A 50 -0.34 19.06 2.87
N ASN A 51 -0.67 17.78 2.82
CA ASN A 51 0.06 16.79 2.03
C ASN A 51 -0.86 15.67 1.53
N GLU A 52 -0.58 15.16 0.35
CA GLU A 52 -1.21 13.96 -0.19
C GLU A 52 -0.16 13.02 -0.78
N PHE A 53 -0.38 11.71 -0.60
CA PHE A 53 0.43 10.70 -1.26
C PHE A 53 -0.40 9.47 -1.61
N PHE A 54 0.07 8.74 -2.61
CA PHE A 54 -0.64 7.60 -3.16
C PHE A 54 0.20 6.33 -3.05
N ARG A 55 -0.46 5.20 -2.80
CA ARG A 55 0.15 3.86 -2.78
C ARG A 55 -0.67 2.92 -3.64
N PHE A 56 -0.03 1.90 -4.19
CA PHE A 56 -0.79 0.80 -4.78
C PHE A 56 -1.56 0.07 -3.69
N GLY A 57 -2.85 -0.16 -3.92
CA GLY A 57 -3.71 -0.98 -3.08
C GLY A 57 -4.17 -2.25 -3.81
N GLY A 58 -4.92 -3.10 -3.12
CA GLY A 58 -5.51 -4.32 -3.69
C GLY A 58 -4.50 -5.20 -4.43
N ALA A 59 -4.89 -5.69 -5.61
CA ALA A 59 -4.04 -6.54 -6.46
C ALA A 59 -2.72 -5.87 -6.87
N ALA A 60 -2.69 -4.54 -7.02
CA ALA A 60 -1.45 -3.84 -7.37
C ALA A 60 -0.43 -3.86 -6.22
N ASN A 61 -0.88 -3.78 -4.97
CA ASN A 61 0.02 -3.93 -3.81
C ASN A 61 0.60 -5.35 -3.71
N VAL A 62 -0.23 -6.36 -4.01
CA VAL A 62 0.21 -7.77 -4.05
C VAL A 62 1.29 -7.96 -5.12
N ALA A 63 1.05 -7.46 -6.34
CA ALA A 63 2.03 -7.49 -7.42
C ALA A 63 3.34 -6.76 -7.03
N LEU A 64 3.24 -5.57 -6.41
CA LEU A 64 4.42 -4.84 -5.93
C LEU A 64 5.23 -5.66 -4.91
N ASN A 65 4.58 -6.35 -3.97
CA ASN A 65 5.28 -7.19 -2.99
C ASN A 65 5.97 -8.40 -3.66
N ILE A 66 5.31 -9.05 -4.62
CA ILE A 66 5.90 -10.15 -5.40
C ILE A 66 7.17 -9.66 -6.12
N LEU A 67 7.09 -8.50 -6.76
CA LEU A 67 8.24 -7.86 -7.42
C LEU A 67 9.37 -7.56 -6.42
N LYS A 68 9.05 -7.04 -5.23
CA LYS A 68 10.03 -6.74 -4.17
C LYS A 68 10.70 -7.99 -3.60
N LEU A 69 10.06 -9.14 -3.68
CA LEU A 69 10.63 -10.44 -3.27
C LEU A 69 11.46 -11.11 -4.38
N GLY A 70 11.61 -10.49 -5.55
CA GLY A 70 12.44 -11.01 -6.65
C GLY A 70 11.72 -11.90 -7.66
N ALA A 71 10.39 -11.98 -7.59
CA ALA A 71 9.55 -12.65 -8.58
C ALA A 71 9.01 -11.66 -9.63
N THR A 72 8.41 -12.18 -10.70
CA THR A 72 7.69 -11.41 -11.72
C THR A 72 6.18 -11.60 -11.52
N PRO A 73 5.44 -10.60 -11.05
CA PRO A 73 3.98 -10.64 -11.00
C PRO A 73 3.33 -10.52 -12.39
#